data_AF-A0A5E4TZQ8-F1
#
_entry.id   AF-A0A5E4TZQ8-F1
#
_cell.length_a   1.000
_cell.length_b   1.000
_cell.length_c   1.000
_cell.angle_alpha   90.00
_cell.angle_beta   90.00
_cell.angle_gamma   90.00
#
_symmetry.space_group_name_H-M   'P 1'
#
loop_
_entity.id
_entity.type
_entity.pdbx_description
1 polymer ?
#
loop_
_entity_poly.entity_id
_entity_poly.type
_entity_poly.pdbx_seq_one_letter_code
_entity_poly.pdbx_strand_id
1 'polypeptide(L)'
;MAAKVVKYSREGVTYYEIRGALPDGTRYEDRVGFSERELTFRHLVAARIKLLRSEYEMACQNVRAECRANIAAPGWVKQLIF
;
A
#
# COMPACT_ATOMS: atom_id res chain seq x y z
N MET A 1 10.13 -11.18 21.36
CA MET A 1 9.36 -10.05 21.95
C MET A 1 8.82 -9.23 20.79
N ALA A 2 7.52 -8.92 20.74
CA ALA A 2 6.97 -8.17 19.60
C ALA A 2 7.34 -6.68 19.68
N ALA A 3 7.65 -6.08 18.53
CA ALA A 3 7.93 -4.64 18.45
C ALA A 3 6.67 -3.83 18.81
N LYS A 4 6.86 -2.75 19.57
CA LYS A 4 5.82 -1.78 19.92
C LYS A 4 5.93 -0.57 19.00
N VAL A 5 4.82 -0.22 18.37
CA VAL A 5 4.71 1.01 17.58
C VAL A 5 4.05 2.09 18.43
N VAL A 6 4.63 3.27 18.47
CA VAL A 6 4.12 4.46 19.16
C VAL A 6 3.97 5.58 18.14
N LYS A 7 2.84 6.28 18.19
CA LYS A 7 2.57 7.46 17.36
C LYS A 7 2.42 8.68 18.26
N TYR A 8 3.11 9.76 17.94
CA TYR A 8 2.99 11.03 18.67
C TYR A 8 3.22 12.23 17.74
N SER A 9 2.80 13.42 18.18
CA SER A 9 3.01 14.68 17.48
C SER A 9 3.94 15.57 18.28
N ARG A 10 4.91 16.21 17.62
CA ARG A 10 5.84 17.17 18.22
C ARG A 10 6.23 18.21 17.19
N GLU A 11 6.08 19.48 17.53
CA GLU A 11 6.51 20.62 16.69
C GLU A 11 5.92 20.58 15.26
N GLY A 12 4.65 20.15 15.13
CA GLY A 12 3.97 20.02 13.83
C GLY A 12 4.38 18.80 13.00
N VAL A 13 5.24 17.93 13.53
CA VAL A 13 5.65 16.67 12.90
C VAL A 13 5.02 15.50 13.62
N THR A 14 4.39 14.60 12.87
CA THR A 14 3.90 13.33 13.39
C THR A 14 4.99 12.28 13.28
N TYR A 15 5.39 11.72 14.41
CA TYR A 15 6.37 10.65 14.50
C TYR A 15 5.69 9.30 14.64
N TYR A 16 6.24 8.31 13.95
CA TYR A 16 5.98 6.90 14.13
C TYR A 16 7.27 6.26 14.59
N GLU A 17 7.24 5.70 15.79
CA GLU A 17 8.39 5.13 16.46
C GLU A 17 8.17 3.64 16.70
N ILE A 18 9.15 2.82 16.33
CA ILE A 18 9.15 1.38 16.50
C ILE A 18 10.22 1.04 17.52
N ARG A 19 9.79 0.48 18.64
CA ARG A 19 10.68 0.00 19.71
C ARG A 19 10.62 -1.51 19.78
N GLY A 20 11.75 -2.19 19.86
CA GLY A 20 11.79 -3.63 20.01
C GLY A 20 13.04 -4.14 20.70
N ALA A 21 13.08 -5.44 20.92
CA ALA A 21 14.26 -6.16 21.38
C ALA A 21 14.63 -7.19 20.32
N LEU A 22 15.90 -7.20 19.93
CA LEU A 22 16.51 -8.20 19.08
C LEU A 22 16.67 -9.53 19.86
N PRO A 23 16.90 -10.66 19.16
CA PRO A 23 17.05 -11.97 19.80
C PRO A 23 18.22 -12.05 20.79
N ASP A 24 19.24 -11.23 20.61
CA ASP A 24 20.41 -11.09 21.49
C ASP A 24 20.15 -10.21 22.73
N GLY A 25 18.93 -9.66 22.87
CA GLY A 25 18.53 -8.76 23.95
C GLY A 25 18.83 -7.28 23.67
N THR A 26 19.50 -6.94 22.56
CA THR A 26 19.76 -5.55 22.17
C THR A 26 18.45 -4.84 21.89
N ARG A 27 18.26 -3.65 22.47
CA ARG A 27 17.09 -2.82 22.19
C ARG A 27 17.33 -1.97 20.96
N TYR A 28 16.33 -1.87 20.10
CA TYR A 28 16.35 -0.96 18.96
C TYR A 28 15.17 0.01 19.02
N GLU A 29 15.44 1.23 18.54
CA GLU A 29 14.48 2.30 18.36
C GLU A 29 14.68 2.85 16.96
N ASP A 30 13.64 2.80 16.14
CA ASP A 30 13.60 3.45 14.84
C ASP A 30 12.44 4.44 14.83
N ARG A 31 12.66 5.62 14.23
CA ARG A 31 11.67 6.68 14.18
C ARG A 31 11.65 7.35 12.82
N VAL A 32 10.45 7.60 12.34
CA VAL A 32 10.22 8.39 11.14
C VAL A 32 9.22 9.49 11.42
N GLY A 33 9.57 10.71 11.03
CA GLY A 33 8.72 11.90 11.18
C GLY A 33 8.12 12.32 9.84
N PHE A 34 6.88 12.79 9.86
CA PHE A 34 6.20 13.37 8.71
C PHE A 34 5.53 14.67 9.09
N SER A 35 5.73 15.69 8.25
CA SER A 35 4.90 16.89 8.27
C SER A 35 3.45 16.55 7.89
N GLU A 36 2.52 17.44 8.22
CA GLU A 36 1.11 17.31 7.83
C GLU A 36 0.92 17.22 6.31
N ARG A 37 1.70 17.98 5.53
CA ARG A 37 1.66 17.96 4.06
C ARG A 37 2.10 16.61 3.51
N GLU A 38 3.19 16.04 4.05
CA GLU A 38 3.67 14.72 3.64
C GLU A 38 2.67 13.62 3.99
N LEU A 39 2.01 13.70 5.16
CA LEU A 39 0.95 12.77 5.52
C LEU A 39 -0.24 12.88 4.56
N THR A 40 -0.67 14.09 4.24
CA THR A 40 -1.74 14.32 3.27
C THR A 40 -1.39 13.72 1.90
N PHE A 41 -0.19 13.99 1.40
CA PHE A 41 0.29 13.41 0.15
C PHE A 41 0.31 11.88 0.20
N ARG A 42 0.83 11.28 1.28
CA ARG A 42 0.86 9.82 1.45
C ARG A 42 -0.53 9.21 1.50
N HIS A 43 -1.51 9.88 2.11
CA HIS A 43 -2.90 9.42 2.09
C HIS A 43 -3.49 9.42 0.67
N LEU A 44 -3.21 10.46 -0.12
CA LEU A 44 -3.64 10.51 -1.53
C LEU A 44 -3.01 9.37 -2.35
N VAL A 45 -1.70 9.15 -2.20
CA VAL A 45 -1.00 8.04 -2.86
C VAL A 45 -1.59 6.69 -2.44
N ALA A 46 -1.83 6.48 -1.15
CA ALA A 46 -2.43 5.25 -0.64
C ALA A 46 -3.85 5.03 -1.19
N ALA A 47 -4.66 6.08 -1.29
CA ALA A 47 -5.99 6.01 -1.91
C ALA A 47 -5.89 5.63 -3.39
N ARG A 48 -4.95 6.22 -4.16
CA ARG A 48 -4.75 5.86 -5.57
C ARG A 48 -4.28 4.43 -5.74
N ILE A 49 -3.37 3.94 -4.91
CA ILE A 49 -2.91 2.54 -4.94
C ILE A 49 -4.08 1.59 -4.67
N LYS A 50 -4.96 1.90 -3.70
CA LYS A 50 -6.16 1.10 -3.43
C LYS A 50 -7.08 1.05 -4.64
N LEU A 51 -7.35 2.20 -5.26
CA LEU A 51 -8.18 2.28 -6.46
C LEU A 51 -7.59 1.46 -7.61
N LEU A 52 -6.29 1.60 -7.88
CA LEU A 52 -5.60 0.83 -8.92
C LEU A 52 -5.66 -0.69 -8.66
N ARG A 53 -5.56 -1.13 -7.39
CA ARG A 53 -5.73 -2.55 -7.05
C ARG A 53 -7.13 -3.04 -7.34
N SER A 54 -8.15 -2.27 -6.98
CA SER A 54 -9.56 -2.62 -7.26
C SER A 54 -9.85 -2.65 -8.77
N GLU A 55 -9.34 -1.68 -9.53
CA GLU A 55 -9.43 -1.65 -11.00
C GLU A 55 -8.76 -2.90 -11.61
N TYR A 56 -7.57 -3.27 -11.12
CA TYR A 56 -6.85 -4.47 -11.55
C TYR A 56 -7.60 -5.76 -11.22
N GLU A 57 -8.13 -5.90 -10.01
CA GLU A 57 -8.91 -7.05 -9.59
C GLU A 57 -10.17 -7.23 -10.45
N MET A 58 -10.89 -6.14 -10.73
CA MET A 58 -12.02 -6.14 -11.65
C MET A 58 -11.62 -6.57 -13.06
N ALA A 59 -10.51 -6.05 -13.60
CA ALA A 59 -10.00 -6.46 -14.90
C ALA A 59 -9.72 -7.97 -14.92
N CYS A 60 -9.05 -8.51 -13.90
CA CYS A 60 -8.83 -9.95 -13.78
C CYS A 60 -10.13 -10.77 -13.74
N GLN A 61 -11.16 -10.29 -13.03
CA GLN A 61 -12.47 -10.95 -12.98
C GLN A 61 -13.14 -10.97 -14.36
N ASN A 62 -13.12 -9.84 -15.08
CA ASN A 62 -13.69 -9.74 -16.42
C ASN A 62 -12.99 -10.69 -17.40
N VAL A 63 -11.66 -10.72 -17.41
CA VAL A 63 -10.89 -11.65 -18.24
C VAL A 63 -11.25 -13.10 -17.94
N ARG A 64 -11.35 -13.47 -16.65
CA ARG A 64 -11.77 -14.83 -16.27
C ARG A 64 -13.19 -15.16 -16.75
N ALA A 65 -14.11 -14.20 -16.71
CA ALA A 65 -15.46 -14.38 -17.22
C ALA A 65 -15.45 -14.58 -18.75
N GLU A 66 -14.69 -13.77 -19.50
CA GLU A 66 -14.54 -13.90 -20.95
C GLU A 66 -13.93 -15.25 -21.36
N CYS A 67 -12.89 -15.71 -20.65
CA CYS A 67 -12.31 -17.03 -20.87
C CYS A 67 -13.32 -18.15 -20.60
N ARG A 68 -14.11 -18.06 -19.52
CA ARG A 68 -15.17 -19.04 -19.22
C ARG A 68 -16.28 -19.04 -20.28
N ALA A 69 -16.59 -17.89 -20.85
CA ALA A 69 -17.55 -17.75 -21.94
C ALA A 69 -16.98 -18.18 -23.31
N ASN A 70 -15.71 -18.62 -23.36
CA ASN A 70 -15.00 -19.01 -24.57
C ASN A 70 -15.01 -17.93 -25.68
N ILE A 71 -14.91 -16.66 -25.27
CA ILE A 71 -14.84 -15.53 -26.20
C ILE A 71 -13.48 -15.58 -26.93
N ALA A 72 -13.52 -15.75 -28.25
CA ALA A 72 -12.34 -16.01 -29.09
C ALA A 72 -11.28 -14.88 -29.10
N ALA A 73 -11.67 -13.66 -28.73
CA ALA A 73 -10.76 -12.52 -28.59
C ALA A 73 -11.14 -11.72 -27.33
N PRO A 74 -10.54 -12.03 -26.17
CA PRO A 74 -10.77 -11.29 -24.94
C PRO A 74 -10.45 -9.80 -25.12
N GLY A 75 -11.29 -8.91 -24.57
CA GLY A 75 -11.22 -7.46 -24.83
C GLY A 75 -9.89 -6.82 -24.40
N TRP A 76 -9.16 -7.44 -23.48
CA TRP A 76 -7.86 -6.98 -22.99
C TRP A 76 -6.71 -7.10 -24.02
N VAL A 77 -6.82 -7.98 -25.01
CA VAL A 77 -5.80 -8.10 -26.09
C VAL A 77 -5.74 -6.81 -26.91
N LYS A 78 -6.84 -6.07 -27.04
CA LYS A 78 -6.87 -4.76 -27.70
C LYS A 78 -6.16 -3.66 -26.90
N GLN A 79 -5.92 -3.85 -25.61
CA GLN A 79 -5.20 -2.87 -24.77
C GLN A 79 -3.68 -3.06 -24.79
N LEU A 80 -3.17 -4.13 -25.42
CA LEU A 80 -1.74 -4.43 -25.54
C LEU A 80 -1.12 -4.03 -26.88
N ILE A 81 -1.93 -3.55 -27.83
CA ILE A 81 -1.44 -3.02 -29.09
C ILE A 81 -1.32 -1.51 -28.93
N PHE A 82 -0.14 -1.07 -28.50
CA PHE A 82 0.34 0.30 -28.67
C PHE A 82 1.03 0.41 -30.03
#